data_AF-A0AAF0LIP7-F1
#
_entry.id   AF-A0AAF0LIP7-F1
#
_cell.length_a   1.000
_cell.length_b   1.000
_cell.length_c   1.000
_cell.angle_alpha   90.00
_cell.angle_beta   90.00
_cell.angle_gamma   90.00
#
_symmetry.space_group_name_H-M   'P 1'
#
loop_
_entity.id
_entity.type
_entity.pdbx_description
1 polymer ?
#
loop_
_entity_poly.entity_id
_entity_poly.type
_entity_poly.pdbx_seq_one_letter_code
_entity_poly.pdbx_strand_id
1 'polypeptide(L)'
;MSNFNTDFTSVSRVPAAGTPITSKFEGGEDILFFPSGAIVKLQDANIDELKARLSRLARTMATTKDNVSRGLLATKLRKVQREIQILKQRMYDAYGVAQDESGDLYIIPDRYPAAVDLWRERTAADAQALATA
;
A
#
# COMPACT_ATOMS: atom_id res chain seq x y z
N MET A 1 -1.55 22.64 -18.02
CA MET A 1 -0.87 21.54 -18.74
C MET A 1 0.46 21.35 -18.06
N SER A 2 0.56 20.41 -17.12
CA SER A 2 1.81 20.15 -16.37
C SER A 2 2.62 19.12 -17.13
N ASN A 3 3.82 19.52 -17.53
CA ASN A 3 4.82 18.67 -18.17
C ASN A 3 5.29 17.60 -17.17
N PHE A 4 4.80 16.37 -17.32
CA PHE A 4 5.49 15.20 -16.80
C PHE A 4 6.74 14.99 -17.66
N ASN A 5 7.89 15.44 -17.17
CA ASN A 5 9.17 15.15 -17.82
C ASN A 5 9.53 13.69 -17.50
N THR A 6 9.17 12.79 -18.41
CA THR A 6 9.44 11.36 -18.34
C THR A 6 10.87 11.07 -18.82
N ASP A 7 11.89 11.51 -18.07
CA ASP A 7 13.28 11.19 -18.41
C ASP A 7 13.62 9.74 -17.97
N PHE A 8 13.35 8.81 -18.88
CA PHE A 8 13.82 7.42 -18.89
C PHE A 8 15.16 7.32 -19.65
N THR A 9 16.24 7.95 -19.17
CA THR A 9 17.55 7.85 -19.85
C THR A 9 18.50 6.85 -19.18
N SER A 10 18.26 5.57 -19.48
CA SER A 10 19.22 4.59 -20.05
C SER A 10 20.67 4.40 -19.56
N VAL A 11 21.15 4.96 -18.44
CA VAL A 11 22.56 4.73 -17.98
C VAL A 11 22.68 4.15 -16.57
N SER A 12 21.60 4.04 -15.82
CA SER A 12 21.52 3.24 -14.59
C SER A 12 20.11 2.70 -14.49
N ARG A 13 19.95 1.40 -14.19
CA ARG A 13 18.64 0.71 -14.04
C ARG A 13 17.94 1.18 -12.76
N VAL A 14 17.65 2.47 -12.69
CA VAL A 14 17.23 3.23 -11.51
C VAL A 14 15.96 3.99 -11.93
N PRO A 15 14.76 3.49 -11.59
CA PRO A 15 13.51 4.24 -11.73
C PRO A 15 13.61 5.70 -11.28
N ALA A 16 13.05 6.60 -12.08
CA ALA A 16 13.01 8.02 -11.78
C ALA A 16 11.99 8.33 -10.67
N ALA A 17 12.17 9.47 -10.00
CA ALA A 17 11.19 10.04 -9.09
C ALA A 17 9.81 10.18 -9.74
N GLY A 18 8.73 9.86 -9.01
CA GLY A 18 7.38 9.93 -9.56
C GLY A 18 7.05 8.81 -10.55
N THR A 19 7.92 7.80 -10.71
CA THR A 19 7.58 6.65 -11.54
C THR A 19 6.38 5.93 -10.90
N PRO A 20 5.30 5.71 -11.67
CA PRO A 20 4.16 4.97 -11.16
C PRO A 20 4.57 3.53 -10.87
N ILE A 21 4.01 2.98 -9.79
CA ILE A 21 4.15 1.56 -9.47
C ILE A 21 2.79 0.89 -9.58
N THR A 22 2.80 -0.38 -9.97
CA THR A 22 1.57 -1.17 -10.01
C THR A 22 1.37 -1.85 -8.66
N SER A 23 0.14 -1.83 -8.15
CA SER A 23 -0.25 -2.68 -7.02
C SER A 23 -1.31 -3.68 -7.44
N LYS A 24 -1.21 -4.90 -6.93
CA LYS A 24 -2.27 -5.91 -7.01
C LYS A 24 -2.67 -6.30 -5.58
N PHE A 25 -3.96 -6.39 -5.33
CA PHE A 25 -4.46 -6.99 -4.10
C PHE A 25 -4.78 -8.46 -4.34
N GLU A 26 -4.12 -9.36 -3.63
CA GLU A 26 -4.31 -10.80 -3.78
C GLU A 26 -4.16 -11.49 -2.43
N GLY A 27 -5.07 -12.40 -2.09
CA GLY A 27 -4.98 -13.19 -0.86
C GLY A 27 -5.08 -12.42 0.47
N GLY A 28 -5.41 -11.13 0.45
CA GLY A 28 -5.40 -10.28 1.65
C GLY A 28 -4.25 -9.28 1.70
N GLU A 29 -3.26 -9.44 0.81
CA GLU A 29 -2.01 -8.70 0.78
C GLU A 29 -2.02 -7.63 -0.32
N ASP A 30 -1.38 -6.50 -0.07
CA ASP A 30 -1.05 -5.55 -1.13
C ASP A 30 0.32 -5.92 -1.71
N ILE A 31 0.34 -6.30 -2.98
CA ILE A 31 1.56 -6.65 -3.70
C ILE A 31 1.98 -5.46 -4.55
N LEU A 32 3.17 -4.92 -4.30
CA LEU A 32 3.75 -3.81 -5.05
C LEU A 32 4.73 -4.35 -6.10
N PHE A 33 4.60 -3.87 -7.33
CA PHE A 33 5.47 -4.19 -8.45
C PHE A 33 6.27 -2.94 -8.81
N PHE A 34 7.58 -3.01 -8.59
CA PHE A 34 8.48 -1.90 -8.86
C PHE A 34 9.05 -1.98 -10.28
N PRO A 35 9.31 -0.83 -10.94
CA PRO A 35 9.93 -0.81 -12.27
C PRO A 35 11.33 -1.42 -12.31
N SER A 36 11.98 -1.58 -11.15
CA SER A 36 13.24 -2.31 -10.99
C SER A 36 13.10 -3.83 -11.17
N GLY A 37 11.86 -4.35 -11.20
CA GLY A 37 11.53 -5.77 -11.20
C GLY A 37 11.35 -6.36 -9.79
N ALA A 38 11.54 -5.56 -8.74
CA ALA A 38 11.27 -6.02 -7.38
C ALA A 38 9.76 -6.19 -7.14
N ILE A 39 9.41 -7.22 -6.39
CA ILE A 39 8.04 -7.50 -5.96
C ILE A 39 8.05 -7.48 -4.43
N VAL A 40 7.23 -6.63 -3.83
CA VAL A 40 7.14 -6.52 -2.38
C VAL A 40 5.72 -6.85 -1.96
N LYS A 41 5.58 -7.85 -1.09
CA LYS A 41 4.31 -8.17 -0.44
C LYS A 41 4.20 -7.39 0.85
N LEU A 42 3.11 -6.65 0.98
CA LEU A 42 2.78 -5.89 2.18
C LEU A 42 1.72 -6.64 2.95
N GLN A 43 2.14 -7.18 4.09
CA GLN A 43 1.26 -7.79 5.08
C GLN A 43 1.49 -7.11 6.43
N ASP A 44 0.40 -6.68 7.06
CA ASP A 44 0.41 -6.19 8.44
C ASP A 44 -0.81 -6.80 9.14
N ALA A 45 -0.54 -7.63 10.16
CA ALA A 45 -1.58 -8.31 10.92
C ALA A 45 -2.60 -7.34 11.54
N ASN A 46 -2.16 -6.11 11.87
CA ASN A 46 -3.05 -5.06 12.38
C ASN A 46 -4.01 -4.57 11.28
N ILE A 47 -3.56 -4.48 10.03
CA ILE A 47 -4.43 -4.10 8.91
C ILE A 47 -5.51 -5.17 8.69
N ASP A 48 -5.16 -6.45 8.78
CA ASP A 48 -6.12 -7.54 8.62
C ASP A 48 -7.16 -7.55 9.74
N GLU A 49 -6.73 -7.34 10.99
CA GLU A 49 -7.65 -7.19 12.12
C GLU A 49 -8.60 -6.00 11.92
N LEU A 50 -8.07 -4.86 11.49
CA LEU A 50 -8.85 -3.65 11.24
C LEU A 50 -9.82 -3.84 10.08
N LYS A 51 -9.44 -4.53 8.99
CA LYS A 51 -10.35 -4.92 7.90
C LYS A 51 -11.46 -5.83 8.40
N ALA A 52 -11.14 -6.83 9.22
CA ALA A 52 -12.14 -7.71 9.82
C ALA A 52 -13.11 -6.95 10.74
N ARG A 53 -12.60 -5.96 11.49
CA ARG A 53 -13.42 -5.05 12.30
C ARG A 53 -14.29 -4.15 11.43
N LEU A 54 -13.76 -3.60 10.34
CA LEU A 54 -14.50 -2.79 9.37
C LEU A 54 -15.68 -3.57 8.78
N SER A 55 -15.43 -4.80 8.32
CA SER A 55 -16.46 -5.70 7.76
C SER A 55 -17.52 -6.08 8.80
N ARG A 56 -17.16 -6.22 10.07
CA ARG A 56 -18.13 -6.44 11.16
C ARG A 56 -19.01 -5.21 11.37
N LEU A 57 -18.42 -4.02 11.49
CA LEU A 57 -19.14 -2.77 11.67
C LEU A 57 -20.08 -2.45 10.50
N ALA A 58 -19.64 -2.71 9.25
CA ALA A 58 -20.45 -2.49 8.06
C ALA A 58 -21.69 -3.40 8.04
N ARG A 59 -21.52 -4.67 8.40
CA ARG A 59 -22.63 -5.62 8.55
C ARG A 59 -23.61 -5.19 9.64
N THR A 60 -23.11 -4.77 10.80
CA THR A 60 -23.98 -4.24 11.88
C THR A 60 -24.72 -2.99 11.45
N MET A 61 -24.07 -2.07 10.72
CA MET A 61 -24.73 -0.87 10.22
C MET A 61 -25.83 -1.19 9.21
N ALA A 62 -25.63 -2.20 8.36
CA ALA A 62 -26.63 -2.63 7.38
C ALA A 62 -27.91 -3.19 8.04
N THR A 63 -27.79 -3.85 9.19
CA THR A 63 -28.94 -4.42 9.93
C THR A 63 -29.55 -3.45 10.94
N THR A 64 -28.86 -2.36 11.26
CA THR A 64 -29.34 -1.34 12.21
C THR A 64 -30.38 -0.43 11.55
N LYS A 65 -31.58 -0.36 12.15
CA LYS A 65 -32.70 0.47 11.69
C LYS A 65 -32.78 1.84 12.37
N ASP A 66 -32.20 1.97 13.56
CA ASP A 66 -32.17 3.23 14.32
C ASP A 66 -31.12 4.21 13.74
N ASN A 67 -31.55 5.45 13.49
CA ASN A 67 -30.72 6.50 12.92
C ASN A 67 -29.59 6.94 13.85
N VAL A 68 -29.79 6.92 15.18
CA VAL A 68 -28.77 7.33 16.15
C VAL A 68 -27.60 6.33 16.14
N SER A 69 -27.91 5.04 16.23
CA SER A 69 -26.96 3.94 16.18
C SER A 69 -26.28 3.84 14.83
N ARG A 70 -26.99 4.09 13.72
CA ARG A 70 -26.38 4.21 12.38
C ARG A 70 -25.36 5.35 12.32
N GLY A 71 -25.66 6.52 12.89
CA GLY A 71 -24.73 7.64 12.96
C GLY A 71 -23.46 7.31 13.75
N LEU A 72 -23.60 6.63 14.90
CA LEU A 72 -22.48 6.16 15.70
C LEU A 72 -21.64 5.11 14.96
N LEU A 73 -22.28 4.14 14.29
CA LEU A 73 -21.61 3.11 13.51
C LEU A 73 -20.89 3.69 12.30
N ALA A 74 -21.47 4.67 11.61
CA ALA A 74 -20.82 5.39 10.52
C ALA A 74 -19.56 6.12 11.00
N THR A 75 -19.61 6.74 12.18
CA THR A 75 -18.43 7.39 12.79
C THR A 75 -17.34 6.38 13.12
N LYS A 76 -17.71 5.22 13.69
CA LYS A 76 -16.76 4.13 13.97
C LYS A 76 -16.15 3.56 12.68
N LEU A 77 -16.95 3.37 11.63
CA LEU A 77 -16.48 2.91 10.31
C LEU A 77 -15.42 3.87 9.74
N ARG A 78 -15.71 5.18 9.71
CA ARG A 78 -14.76 6.19 9.21
C ARG A 78 -13.45 6.18 10.02
N LYS A 79 -13.53 6.00 11.34
CA LYS A 79 -12.34 5.91 12.20
C LYS A 79 -11.48 4.70 11.83
N VAL A 80 -12.08 3.52 11.69
CA VAL A 80 -11.35 2.29 11.30
C VAL A 80 -10.78 2.41 9.88
N GLN A 81 -11.51 2.99 8.93
CA GLN A 81 -10.99 3.27 7.58
C GLN A 81 -9.75 4.16 7.62
N ARG A 82 -9.80 5.24 8.42
CA ARG A 82 -8.67 6.15 8.58
C ARG A 82 -7.46 5.47 9.24
N GLU A 83 -7.68 4.61 10.24
CA GLU A 83 -6.61 3.82 10.86
C GLU A 83 -5.92 2.89 9.84
N ILE A 84 -6.71 2.18 9.01
CA ILE A 84 -6.17 1.36 7.91
C ILE A 84 -5.36 2.21 6.94
N GLN A 85 -5.87 3.37 6.53
CA GLN A 85 -5.19 4.25 5.59
C GLN A 85 -3.86 4.76 6.16
N ILE A 86 -3.81 5.13 7.44
CA ILE A 86 -2.57 5.58 8.09
C ILE A 86 -1.54 4.45 8.15
N LEU A 87 -1.97 3.23 8.48
CA LEU A 87 -1.06 2.07 8.50
C LEU A 87 -0.54 1.75 7.11
N LYS A 88 -1.42 1.73 6.10
CA LYS A 88 -1.01 1.56 4.69
C LYS A 88 0.01 2.63 4.27
N GLN A 89 -0.25 3.90 4.59
CA GLN A 89 0.67 4.97 4.28
C GLN A 89 2.03 4.76 4.94
N ARG A 90 2.07 4.35 6.23
CA ARG A 90 3.33 4.03 6.91
C ARG A 90 4.08 2.87 6.27
N MET A 91 3.36 1.86 5.80
CA MET A 91 3.96 0.75 5.06
C MET A 91 4.55 1.24 3.74
N TYR A 92 3.79 1.97 2.93
CA TYR A 92 4.26 2.55 1.67
C TYR A 92 5.50 3.44 1.89
N ASP A 93 5.44 4.31 2.89
CA ASP A 93 6.53 5.20 3.28
C ASP A 93 7.84 4.46 3.58
N ALA A 94 7.76 3.30 4.24
CA ALA A 94 8.92 2.47 4.57
C ALA A 94 9.60 1.88 3.31
N TYR A 95 8.85 1.75 2.22
CA TYR A 95 9.37 1.32 0.92
C TYR A 95 9.56 2.50 -0.04
N GLY A 96 9.55 3.74 0.44
CA GLY A 96 9.74 4.92 -0.41
C GLY A 96 8.62 5.13 -1.43
N VAL A 97 7.40 4.70 -1.12
CA VAL A 97 6.21 4.82 -1.96
C VAL A 97 5.26 5.83 -1.33
N ALA A 98 4.65 6.67 -2.16
CA ALA A 98 3.55 7.54 -1.79
C ALA A 98 2.29 7.20 -2.59
N GLN A 99 1.13 7.58 -2.06
CA GLN A 99 -0.18 7.45 -2.68
C GLN A 99 -0.77 8.84 -2.89
N ASP A 100 -1.36 9.11 -4.06
CA ASP A 100 -2.07 10.35 -4.32
C ASP A 100 -3.56 10.29 -3.89
N GLU A 101 -4.30 11.36 -4.13
CA GLU A 101 -5.74 11.44 -3.81
C GLU A 101 -6.61 10.53 -4.71
N SER A 102 -6.12 10.15 -5.89
CA SER A 102 -6.77 9.24 -6.83
C SER A 102 -6.56 7.77 -6.44
N GLY A 103 -5.59 7.50 -5.56
CA GLY A 103 -5.18 6.17 -5.13
C GLY A 103 -3.99 5.60 -5.91
N ASP A 104 -3.41 6.38 -6.82
CA ASP A 104 -2.24 5.99 -7.62
C ASP A 104 -0.97 6.01 -6.76
N LEU A 105 -0.12 5.01 -6.96
CA LEU A 105 1.10 4.82 -6.19
C LEU A 105 2.33 5.22 -7.01
N TYR A 106 3.27 5.92 -6.38
CA TYR A 106 4.48 6.41 -7.03
C TYR A 106 5.69 6.39 -6.09
N ILE A 107 6.87 6.34 -6.69
CA ILE A 107 8.14 6.36 -5.97
C ILE A 107 8.48 7.78 -5.49
N ILE A 108 8.84 7.89 -4.21
CA ILE A 108 9.33 9.12 -3.60
C ILE A 108 10.81 9.33 -3.97
N PRO A 109 11.17 10.41 -4.69
CA PRO A 109 12.54 10.72 -5.13
C PRO A 109 13.62 10.53 -4.05
N ASP A 110 13.43 11.18 -2.91
CA ASP A 110 14.49 11.32 -1.90
C ASP A 110 14.69 10.05 -1.06
N ARG A 111 13.73 9.12 -1.12
CA ARG A 111 13.77 7.83 -0.40
C ARG A 111 14.22 6.68 -1.29
N TYR A 112 14.35 6.94 -2.59
CA TYR A 112 14.55 5.92 -3.60
C TYR A 112 15.86 5.11 -3.44
N PRO A 113 17.04 5.71 -3.20
CA PRO A 113 18.28 4.93 -3.06
C PRO A 113 18.23 3.91 -1.91
N ALA A 114 17.71 4.33 -0.76
CA ALA A 114 17.54 3.45 0.40
C ALA A 114 16.43 2.40 0.20
N ALA A 115 15.37 2.75 -0.54
CA ALA A 115 14.28 1.85 -0.84
C ALA A 115 14.70 0.71 -1.80
N VAL A 116 15.55 0.99 -2.80
CA VAL A 116 16.03 -0.02 -3.76
C VAL A 116 16.80 -1.15 -3.07
N ASP A 117 17.66 -0.82 -2.11
CA ASP A 117 18.42 -1.82 -1.37
C ASP A 117 17.47 -2.69 -0.53
N LEU A 118 16.51 -2.06 0.17
CA LEU A 118 15.44 -2.77 0.89
C LEU A 118 14.61 -3.69 -0.01
N TRP A 119 14.27 -3.26 -1.23
CA TRP A 119 13.50 -4.07 -2.16
C TRP A 119 14.27 -5.30 -2.65
N ARG A 120 15.57 -5.15 -2.90
CA ARG A 120 16.45 -6.25 -3.32
C ARG A 120 16.61 -7.29 -2.23
N GLU A 121 16.87 -6.85 -1.00
CA GLU A 121 16.97 -7.75 0.16
C GLU A 121 15.67 -8.53 0.38
N ARG A 122 14.51 -7.86 0.31
CA ARG A 122 13.20 -8.52 0.47
C ARG A 122 12.94 -9.56 -0.61
N THR A 123 13.21 -9.20 -1.87
CA THR A 123 13.01 -10.11 -3.02
C THR A 123 13.87 -11.37 -2.88
N ALA A 124 15.11 -11.23 -2.40
CA ALA A 124 16.00 -12.37 -2.15
C ALA A 124 15.49 -13.25 -1.00
N ALA A 125 15.02 -12.64 0.10
CA ALA A 125 14.48 -13.36 1.24
C ALA A 125 13.20 -14.15 0.87
N ASP A 126 12.28 -13.53 0.12
CA ASP A 126 11.05 -14.19 -0.33
C ASP A 126 11.34 -15.33 -1.32
N ALA A 127 12.30 -15.14 -2.23
CA ALA A 127 12.75 -16.20 -3.15
C ALA A 127 13.39 -17.38 -2.39
N GLN A 128 14.16 -17.09 -1.34
CA GLN A 128 14.80 -18.12 -0.52
C GLN A 128 13.78 -18.89 0.35
N ALA A 129 12.75 -18.20 0.87
CA ALA A 129 11.65 -18.84 1.58
C ALA A 129 10.83 -19.76 0.66
N LEU A 130 10.60 -19.36 -0.60
CA LEU A 130 9.95 -20.22 -1.60
C LEU A 130 10.78 -21.44 -2.01
N ALA A 131 12.11 -21.32 -2.00
CA ALA A 131 13.01 -22.42 -2.35
C ALA A 131 13.20 -23.45 -1.21
N THR A 132 12.77 -23.13 0.01
CA THR A 132 12.91 -23.97 1.21
C THR A 132 11.57 -24.49 1.76
N ALA A 133 10.44 -24.10 1.15
CA ALA A 133 9.11 -24.63 1.41
C ALA A 133 8.75 -25.77 0.44
#